data_AF-A0A6L5FZ03-F1
#
_entry.id   AF-A0A6L5FZ03-F1
#
_cell.length_a   1.000
_cell.length_b   1.000
_cell.length_c   1.000
_cell.angle_alpha   90.00
_cell.angle_beta   90.00
_cell.angle_gamma   90.00
#
_symmetry.space_group_name_H-M   'P 1'
#
loop_
_entity.id
_entity.type
_entity.pdbx_description
1 polymer ?
#
loop_
_entity_poly.entity_id
_entity_poly.type
_entity_poly.pdbx_seq_one_letter_code
_entity_poly.pdbx_strand_id
1 'polypeptide(L)'
;MITYPGLPAPTITDHMTFAQSSDRYGKGTEFRIGRIEMVANTGTYLDTPAHRYRDGIDLAMVGLGAFADLPGLVVSVDGFAIDHVPTGDLEGKAVLFSTGWSRHWGTETYGAVEHPHLTQGAALALANAGVGLVGIDSVNIDSTTNGERP
;
A
#
# COMPACT_ATOMS: atom_id res chain seq x y z
N MET A 1 6.41 -11.84 -7.99
CA MET A 1 7.27 -11.44 -6.85
C MET A 1 6.40 -11.43 -5.60
N ILE A 2 6.87 -12.00 -4.49
CA ILE A 2 6.19 -11.89 -3.20
C ILE A 2 6.55 -10.53 -2.60
N THR A 3 5.55 -9.74 -2.21
CA THR A 3 5.76 -8.39 -1.65
C THR A 3 5.43 -8.30 -0.16
N TYR A 4 4.72 -9.29 0.36
CA TYR A 4 4.35 -9.39 1.77
C TYR A 4 4.52 -10.85 2.22
N PRO A 5 5.30 -11.13 3.28
CA PRO A 5 5.53 -12.49 3.77
C PRO A 5 4.21 -13.23 4.09
N GLY A 6 4.08 -14.45 3.59
CA GLY A 6 2.90 -15.30 3.82
C GLY A 6 1.73 -15.08 2.85
N LEU A 7 1.78 -14.06 1.98
CA LEU A 7 0.80 -13.89 0.90
C LEU A 7 1.30 -14.55 -0.41
N PRO A 8 0.40 -15.08 -1.26
CA PRO A 8 0.78 -15.64 -2.55
C PRO A 8 1.30 -14.56 -3.49
N ALA A 9 2.25 -14.92 -4.36
CA ALA A 9 2.69 -14.04 -5.45
C ALA A 9 1.55 -13.81 -6.46
N PRO A 10 1.51 -12.64 -7.13
CA PRO A 10 0.56 -12.40 -8.20
C PRO A 10 0.82 -13.35 -9.38
N THR A 11 -0.26 -13.89 -9.94
CA THR A 11 -0.23 -14.72 -11.15
C THR A 11 -0.74 -13.90 -12.33
N ILE A 12 0.10 -13.74 -13.35
CA ILE A 12 -0.24 -13.04 -14.59
C ILE A 12 -0.19 -14.05 -15.72
N THR A 13 -1.33 -14.25 -16.39
CA THR A 13 -1.49 -15.23 -17.48
C THR A 13 -2.28 -14.60 -18.62
N ASP A 14 -2.39 -15.29 -19.75
CA ASP A 14 -3.30 -14.87 -20.82
C ASP A 14 -4.67 -15.51 -20.63
N HIS A 15 -5.71 -14.68 -20.61
CA HIS A 15 -7.08 -15.15 -20.84
C HIS A 15 -7.30 -15.43 -22.34
N MET A 16 -6.70 -14.60 -23.20
CA MET A 16 -6.72 -14.76 -24.65
C MET A 16 -5.42 -14.25 -25.26
N THR A 17 -4.78 -15.06 -26.10
CA THR A 17 -3.58 -14.68 -26.86
C THR A 17 -3.94 -14.00 -28.19
N PHE A 18 -2.96 -13.32 -28.80
CA PHE A 18 -3.13 -12.75 -30.14
C PHE A 18 -3.56 -13.80 -31.18
N ALA A 19 -2.92 -14.97 -31.19
CA ALA A 19 -3.27 -16.07 -32.10
C ALA A 19 -4.72 -16.53 -31.91
N GLN A 20 -5.16 -16.73 -30.67
CA GLN A 20 -6.55 -17.11 -30.37
C GLN A 20 -7.55 -16.02 -30.77
N SER A 21 -7.15 -14.75 -30.72
CA SER A 21 -8.00 -13.63 -31.12
C SER A 21 -8.12 -13.50 -32.64
N SER A 22 -7.07 -13.84 -33.39
CA SER A 22 -7.04 -13.72 -34.86
C SER A 22 -8.14 -14.57 -35.52
N ASP A 23 -8.41 -15.76 -34.96
CA ASP A 23 -9.48 -16.66 -35.42
C ASP A 23 -10.89 -16.15 -35.07
N ARG A 24 -11.01 -15.17 -34.17
CA ARG A 24 -12.28 -14.75 -33.55
C ARG A 24 -12.75 -13.37 -34.00
N TYR A 25 -11.84 -12.53 -34.48
CA TYR A 25 -12.11 -11.15 -34.89
C TYR A 25 -11.90 -10.92 -36.39
N GLY A 26 -12.34 -9.75 -36.87
CA GLY A 26 -12.19 -9.40 -38.27
C GLY A 26 -10.73 -9.36 -38.72
N LYS A 27 -10.50 -9.63 -40.02
CA LYS A 27 -9.16 -9.65 -40.61
C LYS A 27 -8.33 -8.42 -40.24
N GLY A 28 -7.14 -8.65 -39.69
CA GLY A 28 -6.22 -7.58 -39.26
C GLY A 28 -6.52 -7.01 -37.86
N THR A 29 -7.46 -7.59 -37.12
CA THR A 29 -7.78 -7.20 -35.74
C THR A 29 -7.39 -8.31 -34.78
N GLU A 30 -6.39 -8.06 -33.93
CA GLU A 30 -5.91 -9.02 -32.94
C GLU A 30 -5.75 -8.35 -31.56
N PHE A 31 -6.05 -9.08 -30.50
CA PHE A 31 -5.97 -8.63 -29.12
C PHE A 31 -5.26 -9.65 -28.24
N ARG A 32 -4.59 -9.17 -27.21
CA ARG A 32 -4.19 -9.97 -26.04
C ARG A 32 -5.00 -9.49 -24.84
N ILE A 33 -5.66 -10.42 -24.15
CA ILE A 33 -6.36 -10.14 -22.90
C ILE A 33 -5.62 -10.87 -21.79
N GLY A 34 -4.99 -10.12 -20.89
CA GLY A 34 -4.33 -10.65 -19.70
C GLY A 34 -5.33 -10.99 -18.60
N ARG A 35 -5.00 -12.00 -17.79
CA ARG A 35 -5.64 -12.33 -16.52
C ARG A 35 -4.65 -12.05 -15.39
N ILE A 36 -5.11 -11.34 -14.37
CA ILE A 36 -4.34 -11.04 -13.17
C ILE A 36 -5.10 -11.63 -11.98
N GLU A 37 -4.40 -12.42 -11.17
CA GLU A 37 -4.88 -12.95 -9.91
C GLU A 37 -3.88 -12.54 -8.82
N MET A 38 -4.32 -11.76 -7.84
CA MET A 38 -3.46 -11.18 -6.82
C MET A 38 -4.24 -10.83 -5.55
N VAL A 39 -3.55 -10.78 -4.41
CA VAL A 39 -4.09 -10.17 -3.19
C VAL A 39 -4.01 -8.65 -3.31
N ALA A 40 -5.02 -7.92 -2.82
CA ALA A 40 -5.07 -6.46 -2.93
C ALA A 40 -3.88 -5.78 -2.25
N ASN A 41 -3.40 -6.34 -1.13
CA ASN A 41 -2.20 -5.90 -0.39
C ASN A 41 -0.88 -6.38 -1.04
N THR A 42 -0.77 -6.29 -2.37
CA THR A 42 0.44 -6.65 -3.13
C THR A 42 1.05 -5.39 -3.74
N GLY A 43 2.37 -5.21 -3.62
CA GLY A 43 3.03 -4.03 -4.18
C GLY A 43 2.91 -2.79 -3.29
N THR A 44 2.85 -1.61 -3.92
CA THR A 44 2.30 -0.41 -3.28
C THR A 44 0.79 -0.55 -3.25
N TYR A 45 0.22 -0.56 -2.05
CA TYR A 45 -1.22 -0.74 -1.84
C TYR A 45 -1.77 0.33 -0.91
N LEU A 46 -3.09 0.32 -0.76
CA LEU A 46 -3.82 1.22 0.12
C LEU A 46 -4.81 0.39 0.95
N ASP A 47 -4.80 0.61 2.26
CA ASP A 47 -5.85 0.12 3.14
C ASP A 47 -6.88 1.22 3.41
N THR A 48 -8.14 0.82 3.40
CA THR A 48 -9.28 1.66 3.80
C THR A 48 -9.82 1.15 5.14
N PRO A 49 -10.66 1.90 5.86
CA PRO A 49 -11.20 1.45 7.15
C PRO A 49 -11.80 0.03 7.12
N ALA A 50 -12.46 -0.35 6.02
CA ALA A 50 -13.02 -1.70 5.83
C ALA A 50 -11.98 -2.84 5.92
N HIS A 51 -10.69 -2.57 5.67
CA HIS A 51 -9.61 -3.56 5.82
C HIS A 51 -9.52 -4.09 7.26
N ARG A 52 -9.76 -3.22 8.25
CA ARG A 52 -9.63 -3.53 9.67
C ARG A 52 -10.95 -3.57 10.43
N TYR A 53 -11.88 -2.69 10.06
CA TYR A 53 -13.16 -2.48 10.72
C TYR A 53 -14.28 -3.00 9.83
N ARG A 54 -15.03 -4.00 10.31
CA ARG A 54 -16.05 -4.70 9.51
C ARG A 54 -17.08 -3.74 8.87
N ASP A 55 -17.46 -2.70 9.61
CA ASP A 55 -18.44 -1.71 9.18
C ASP A 55 -17.77 -0.43 8.62
N GLY A 56 -16.46 -0.51 8.33
CA GLY A 56 -15.67 0.58 7.80
C GLY A 56 -16.00 0.88 6.34
N ILE A 57 -15.62 2.08 5.91
CA ILE A 57 -15.74 2.52 4.52
C ILE A 57 -14.69 1.77 3.68
N ASP A 58 -15.11 1.19 2.56
CA ASP A 58 -14.23 0.49 1.62
C ASP A 58 -13.73 1.41 0.49
N LEU A 59 -12.89 0.84 -0.38
CA LEU A 59 -12.28 1.55 -1.51
C LEU A 59 -13.31 2.07 -2.53
N ALA A 60 -14.47 1.43 -2.65
CA ALA A 60 -15.51 1.86 -3.57
C ALA A 60 -16.32 3.06 -3.04
N MET A 61 -16.30 3.30 -1.71
CA MET A 61 -17.12 4.31 -1.05
C MET A 61 -16.37 5.59 -0.63
N VAL A 62 -15.09 5.48 -0.29
CA VAL A 62 -14.28 6.55 0.34
C VAL A 62 -14.04 7.79 -0.55
N GLY A 63 -14.21 7.67 -1.87
CA GLY A 63 -14.05 8.76 -2.83
C GLY A 63 -12.58 9.16 -3.10
N LEU A 64 -12.30 9.61 -4.32
CA LEU A 64 -10.92 9.89 -4.76
C LEU A 64 -10.22 11.02 -3.99
N GLY A 65 -10.98 12.00 -3.50
CA GLY A 65 -10.43 13.14 -2.75
C GLY A 65 -9.75 12.77 -1.43
N ALA A 66 -9.97 11.54 -0.92
CA ALA A 66 -9.27 11.03 0.25
C ALA A 66 -7.81 10.60 -0.06
N PHE A 67 -7.43 10.48 -1.34
CA PHE A 67 -6.14 9.91 -1.75
C PHE A 67 -5.41 10.74 -2.80
N ALA A 68 -6.14 11.51 -3.60
CA ALA A 68 -5.61 12.27 -4.72
C ALA A 68 -5.64 13.76 -4.44
N ASP A 69 -4.66 14.47 -5.02
CA ASP A 69 -4.55 15.94 -4.93
C ASP A 69 -4.46 16.48 -3.49
N LEU A 70 -3.97 15.66 -2.56
CA LEU A 70 -3.67 16.07 -1.20
C LEU A 70 -2.33 16.82 -1.14
N PRO A 71 -2.22 17.89 -0.34
CA PRO A 71 -0.91 18.46 -0.03
C PRO A 71 -0.02 17.39 0.62
N GLY A 72 1.08 17.05 -0.04
CA GLY A 72 2.01 16.02 0.43
C GLY A 72 3.14 16.57 1.30
N LEU A 73 3.44 15.89 2.40
CA LEU A 73 4.60 16.12 3.25
C LEU A 73 5.40 14.82 3.36
N VAL A 74 6.65 14.83 2.88
CA VAL A 74 7.58 13.72 3.05
C VAL A 74 8.41 13.96 4.31
N VAL A 75 8.45 12.98 5.19
CA VAL A 75 9.19 13.02 6.46
C VAL A 75 10.29 11.97 6.37
N SER A 76 11.54 12.42 6.27
CA SER A 76 12.70 11.52 6.37
C SER A 76 12.91 11.12 7.81
N VAL A 77 12.98 9.80 8.05
CA VAL A 77 13.13 9.22 9.39
C VAL A 77 14.11 8.06 9.35
N ASP A 78 14.78 7.83 10.47
CA ASP A 78 15.66 6.68 10.67
C ASP A 78 15.10 5.78 11.78
N GLY A 79 15.46 4.50 11.74
CA GLY A 79 15.07 3.51 12.76
C GLY A 79 13.82 2.69 12.41
N PHE A 80 13.45 1.79 13.32
CA PHE A 80 12.34 0.85 13.11
C PHE A 80 11.03 1.30 13.74
N ALA A 81 11.04 1.76 15.00
CA ALA A 81 9.85 2.24 15.68
C ALA A 81 9.79 3.77 15.58
N ILE A 82 8.98 4.29 14.66
CA ILE A 82 8.85 5.72 14.41
C ILE A 82 7.83 6.30 15.40
N ASP A 83 8.31 7.13 16.31
CA ASP A 83 7.51 7.75 17.37
C ASP A 83 7.22 9.24 17.12
N HIS A 84 8.10 9.92 16.39
CA HIS A 84 7.94 11.33 16.11
C HIS A 84 6.97 11.57 14.95
N VAL A 85 6.24 12.68 15.01
CA VAL A 85 5.40 13.18 13.92
C VAL A 85 5.84 14.61 13.57
N PRO A 86 5.69 15.04 12.30
CA PRO A 86 5.99 16.42 11.92
C PRO A 86 5.14 17.41 12.73
N THR A 87 5.67 18.61 12.96
CA THR A 87 4.94 19.68 13.64
C THR A 87 4.29 20.63 12.64
N GLY A 88 3.27 21.37 13.10
CA GLY A 88 2.56 22.37 12.30
C GLY A 88 1.17 21.91 11.85
N ASP A 89 0.64 22.59 10.84
CA ASP A 89 -0.65 22.27 10.25
C ASP A 89 -0.54 21.05 9.33
N LEU A 90 -1.20 19.96 9.74
CA LEU A 90 -1.23 18.67 9.04
C LEU A 90 -2.63 18.31 8.54
N GLU A 91 -3.63 19.15 8.78
CA GLU A 91 -5.03 18.82 8.51
C GLU A 91 -5.24 18.58 7.00
N GLY A 92 -5.84 17.44 6.67
CA GLY A 92 -6.12 17.02 5.29
C GLY A 92 -4.88 16.68 4.45
N LYS A 93 -3.66 16.71 5.00
CA LYS A 93 -2.44 16.43 4.25
C LYS A 93 -2.18 14.93 4.09
N ALA A 94 -1.41 14.58 3.08
CA ALA A 94 -0.77 13.26 2.98
C ALA A 94 0.61 13.32 3.65
N VAL A 95 0.84 12.54 4.71
CA VAL A 95 2.13 12.45 5.40
C VAL A 95 2.80 11.12 5.04
N LEU A 96 3.95 11.20 4.36
CA LEU A 96 4.67 10.04 3.83
C LEU A 96 6.01 9.90 4.55
N PHE A 97 6.20 8.80 5.27
CA PHE A 97 7.44 8.49 5.98
C PHE A 97 8.42 7.79 5.05
N SER A 98 9.58 8.42 4.84
CA SER A 98 10.69 7.89 4.06
C SER A 98 11.78 7.39 5.02
N THR A 99 11.82 6.07 5.17
CA THR A 99 12.75 5.32 6.05
C THR A 99 13.97 4.80 5.28
N GLY A 100 13.91 4.86 3.95
CA GLY A 100 14.88 4.27 3.04
C GLY A 100 14.78 2.75 2.97
N TRP A 101 13.78 2.12 3.60
CA TRP A 101 13.59 0.66 3.60
C TRP A 101 13.27 0.12 2.21
N SER A 102 12.67 0.95 1.35
CA SER A 102 12.44 0.67 -0.07
C SER A 102 13.70 0.20 -0.83
N ARG A 103 14.91 0.50 -0.36
CA ARG A 103 16.18 -0.03 -0.94
C ARG A 103 16.27 -1.56 -0.94
N HIS A 104 15.51 -2.23 -0.06
CA HIS A 104 15.48 -3.69 0.06
C HIS A 104 14.42 -4.34 -0.83
N TRP A 105 13.61 -3.55 -1.55
CA TRP A 105 12.52 -4.05 -2.38
C TRP A 105 12.95 -5.20 -3.30
N GLY A 106 12.14 -6.26 -3.35
CA GLY A 106 12.43 -7.46 -4.14
C GLY A 106 13.43 -8.44 -3.50
N THR A 107 13.89 -8.18 -2.27
CA THR A 107 14.71 -9.10 -1.47
C THR A 107 13.92 -9.66 -0.29
N GLU A 108 14.41 -10.76 0.29
CA GLU A 108 13.85 -11.31 1.54
C GLU A 108 13.91 -10.30 2.69
N THR A 109 14.91 -9.41 2.71
CA THR A 109 15.09 -8.39 3.74
C THR A 109 13.94 -7.38 3.79
N TYR A 110 13.30 -7.07 2.66
CA TYR A 110 12.16 -6.14 2.66
C TYR A 110 11.01 -6.62 3.55
N GLY A 111 10.77 -7.94 3.54
CA GLY A 111 9.74 -8.61 4.34
C GLY A 111 10.26 -9.20 5.65
N ALA A 112 11.37 -8.69 6.19
CA ALA A 112 11.85 -9.12 7.50
C ALA A 112 10.82 -8.83 8.61
N VAL A 113 10.85 -9.64 9.68
CA VAL A 113 10.00 -9.46 10.87
C VAL A 113 10.26 -8.11 11.53
N GLU A 114 11.53 -7.68 11.57
CA GLU A 114 11.90 -6.33 11.98
C GLU A 114 11.95 -5.42 10.75
N HIS A 115 11.10 -4.41 10.73
CA HIS A 115 11.02 -3.40 9.68
C HIS A 115 10.54 -2.06 10.27
N PRO A 116 10.79 -0.93 9.57
CA PRO A 116 10.21 0.34 9.94
C PRO A 116 8.69 0.32 9.97
N HIS A 117 8.12 0.93 11.00
CA HIS A 117 6.69 1.05 11.26
C HIS A 117 6.42 2.26 12.15
N LEU A 118 5.17 2.73 12.19
CA LEU A 118 4.73 3.75 13.12
C LEU A 118 4.37 3.12 14.46
N THR A 119 4.74 3.79 15.55
CA THR A 119 4.25 3.43 16.88
C THR A 119 2.79 3.87 17.05
N GLN A 120 2.08 3.26 18.01
CA GLN A 120 0.74 3.71 18.40
C GLN A 120 0.69 5.20 18.74
N GLY A 121 1.71 5.72 19.43
CA GLY A 121 1.79 7.14 19.77
C GLY A 121 1.83 8.05 18.54
N ALA A 122 2.62 7.67 17.54
CA ALA A 122 2.69 8.39 16.27
C ALA A 122 1.37 8.30 15.49
N ALA A 123 0.77 7.10 15.41
CA ALA A 123 -0.51 6.89 14.73
C ALA A 123 -1.63 7.76 15.34
N LEU A 124 -1.76 7.75 16.67
CA LEU A 124 -2.73 8.59 17.39
C LEU A 124 -2.46 10.08 17.19
N ALA A 125 -1.20 10.50 17.19
CA ALA A 125 -0.85 11.90 16.98
C ALA A 125 -1.21 12.39 15.56
N LEU A 126 -0.96 11.59 14.52
CA LEU A 126 -1.36 11.89 13.14
C LEU A 126 -2.89 11.95 12.99
N ALA A 127 -3.60 10.99 13.59
CA ALA A 127 -5.05 10.96 13.58
C ALA A 127 -5.65 12.18 14.28
N ASN A 128 -5.15 12.53 15.46
CA ASN A 128 -5.59 13.72 16.21
C ASN A 128 -5.27 15.04 15.49
N ALA A 129 -4.22 15.06 14.66
CA ALA A 129 -3.85 16.21 13.83
C ALA A 129 -4.69 16.33 12.54
N GLY A 130 -5.62 15.39 12.29
CA GLY A 130 -6.49 15.42 11.12
C GLY A 130 -5.79 15.09 9.80
N VAL A 131 -4.69 14.33 9.85
CA VAL A 131 -3.98 13.89 8.64
C VAL A 131 -4.93 13.09 7.74
N GLY A 132 -4.97 13.42 6.45
CA GLY A 132 -5.88 12.80 5.50
C GLY A 132 -5.39 11.43 5.00
N LEU A 133 -4.08 11.27 4.83
CA LEU A 133 -3.47 10.03 4.37
C LEU A 133 -2.11 9.84 5.01
N VAL A 134 -1.79 8.61 5.42
CA VAL A 134 -0.47 8.25 5.95
C VAL A 134 0.13 7.16 5.09
N GLY A 135 1.41 7.29 4.74
CA GLY A 135 2.15 6.27 3.99
C GLY A 135 3.55 6.06 4.55
N ILE A 136 4.11 4.88 4.32
CA ILE A 136 5.47 4.50 4.70
C ILE A 136 6.09 3.62 3.60
N ASP A 137 7.40 3.72 3.38
CA ASP A 137 8.12 2.90 2.39
C ASP A 137 8.56 1.52 2.93
N SER A 138 7.69 0.89 3.73
CA SER A 138 7.93 -0.37 4.44
C SER A 138 6.87 -1.42 4.12
N VAL A 139 7.06 -2.67 4.57
CA VAL A 139 6.15 -3.80 4.30
C VAL A 139 4.76 -3.62 4.92
N ASN A 140 4.68 -2.93 6.06
CA ASN A 140 3.45 -2.59 6.76
C ASN A 140 3.64 -1.29 7.55
N ILE A 141 2.55 -0.54 7.78
CA ILE A 141 2.55 0.67 8.61
C ILE A 141 2.69 0.36 10.10
N ASP A 142 2.25 -0.83 10.53
CA ASP A 142 2.33 -1.33 11.90
C ASP A 142 3.42 -2.38 12.06
N SER A 143 3.88 -2.57 13.29
CA SER A 143 4.72 -3.72 13.65
C SER A 143 4.03 -5.05 13.30
N THR A 144 4.81 -6.02 12.82
CA THR A 144 4.33 -7.39 12.55
C THR A 144 4.69 -8.38 13.67
N THR A 145 5.34 -7.92 14.75
CA THR A 145 5.96 -8.81 15.76
C THR A 145 5.00 -9.35 16.83
N ASN A 146 4.00 -8.57 17.22
CA ASN A 146 3.10 -8.89 18.34
C ASN A 146 1.62 -9.01 17.94
N GLY A 147 1.31 -8.80 16.65
CA GLY A 147 -0.05 -8.83 16.12
C GLY A 147 -0.91 -7.63 16.51
N GLU A 148 -0.36 -6.66 17.24
CA GLU A 148 -1.03 -5.40 17.53
C GLU A 148 -0.99 -4.52 16.27
N ARG A 149 -2.14 -3.99 15.88
CA ARG A 149 -2.35 -3.09 14.73
C ARG A 149 -3.10 -1.86 15.25
N PRO A 150 -2.39 -0.95 15.95
CA PRO A 150 -2.99 0.13 16.73
C PRO A 150 -3.62 1.24 15.88
#